data_AF-A0A914KJS7-F1
#
_entry.id   AF-A0A914KJS7-F1
#
_cell.length_a   1.000
_cell.length_b   1.000
_cell.length_c   1.000
_cell.angle_alpha   90.00
_cell.angle_beta   90.00
_cell.angle_gamma   90.00
#
_symmetry.space_group_name_H-M   'P 1'
#
loop_
_entity.id
_entity.type
_entity.pdbx_description
1 polymer ?
#
loop_
_entity_poly.entity_id
_entity_poly.type
_entity_poly.pdbx_seq_one_letter_code
_entity_poly.pdbx_strand_id
1 'polypeptide(L)'
;MAVLRANRTFAGGIILCGLSSIAFGFADYLPSGPMFFFGLLVCRTTQAIGGVGFNTASWTIVGRLFPDRISLATGINEVAFGLGYTLGPAIGSGLYEVGGYVLPLFVVGSAQLLLVLGALPFYGGLLSEGLF
;
A
#
# COMPACT_ATOMS: atom_id res chain seq x y z
N MET A 1 -5.94 7.40 21.51
CA MET A 1 -6.98 7.15 20.47
C MET A 1 -6.57 7.53 19.04
N ALA A 2 -5.87 8.64 18.79
CA ALA A 2 -5.55 9.09 17.41
C ALA A 2 -4.61 8.13 16.64
N VAL A 3 -3.58 7.58 17.29
CA VAL A 3 -2.63 6.64 16.66
C VAL A 3 -3.31 5.32 16.26
N LEU A 4 -4.22 4.82 17.10
CA LEU A 4 -5.00 3.62 16.78
C LEU A 4 -5.86 3.82 15.52
N ARG A 5 -6.49 5.00 15.39
CA ARG A 5 -7.25 5.35 14.18
C ARG A 5 -6.33 5.42 12.96
N ALA A 6 -5.14 6.02 13.10
CA ALA A 6 -4.15 6.07 12.03
C ALA A 6 -3.69 4.66 11.59
N ASN A 7 -3.41 3.75 12.54
CA ASN A 7 -3.04 2.36 12.23
C ASN A 7 -4.14 1.62 11.45
N ARG A 8 -5.42 1.84 11.81
CA ARG A 8 -6.55 1.26 11.08
C ARG A 8 -6.67 1.84 9.67
N THR A 9 -6.46 3.15 9.51
CA THR A 9 -6.45 3.80 8.19
C THR A 9 -5.28 3.31 7.34
N PHE A 10 -4.11 3.09 7.93
CA PHE A 10 -2.94 2.55 7.26
C PHE A 10 -3.20 1.13 6.74
N ALA A 11 -3.65 0.22 7.62
CA ALA A 11 -3.97 -1.15 7.25
C ALA A 11 -5.10 -1.23 6.21
N GLY A 12 -6.18 -0.47 6.41
CA GLY A 12 -7.30 -0.40 5.48
C GLY A 12 -6.89 0.15 4.11
N GLY A 13 -6.03 1.17 4.07
CA GLY A 13 -5.51 1.76 2.83
C GLY A 13 -4.66 0.76 2.03
N ILE A 14 -3.77 0.02 2.69
CA ILE A 14 -2.95 -1.00 2.04
C ILE A 14 -3.81 -2.17 1.54
N ILE A 15 -4.79 -2.64 2.32
CA ILE A 15 -5.72 -3.68 1.87
C ILE A 15 -6.47 -3.24 0.61
N LEU A 16 -6.97 -2.00 0.60
CA LEU A 16 -7.68 -1.44 -0.55
C LEU A 16 -6.78 -1.32 -1.78
N CYS A 17 -5.53 -0.88 -1.61
CA CYS A 17 -4.52 -0.89 -2.68
C CYS A 17 -4.23 -2.30 -3.18
N GLY A 18 -3.92 -3.25 -2.30
CA GLY A 18 -3.55 -4.61 -2.68
C GLY A 18 -4.65 -5.33 -3.44
N LEU A 19 -5.90 -5.25 -2.95
CA LEU A 19 -7.06 -5.83 -3.64
C LEU A 19 -7.32 -5.16 -5.00
N SER A 20 -7.23 -3.83 -5.07
CA SER A 20 -7.42 -3.12 -6.34
C SER A 20 -6.29 -3.36 -7.34
N SER A 21 -5.04 -3.58 -6.90
CA SER A 21 -3.92 -3.96 -7.76
C SER A 21 -4.10 -5.35 -8.35
N ILE A 22 -4.57 -6.32 -7.55
CA ILE A 22 -4.91 -7.66 -8.05
C ILE A 22 -6.07 -7.59 -9.06
N ALA A 23 -7.13 -6.83 -8.72
CA ALA A 23 -8.26 -6.61 -9.63
C ALA A 23 -7.84 -5.94 -10.95
N PHE A 24 -6.90 -5.00 -10.89
CA PHE A 24 -6.32 -4.36 -12.07
C PHE A 24 -5.58 -5.37 -12.95
N GLY A 25 -4.94 -6.39 -12.36
CA GLY A 25 -4.31 -7.49 -13.11
C GLY A 25 -5.31 -8.28 -13.96
N PHE A 26 -6.55 -8.42 -13.51
CA PHE A 26 -7.61 -9.06 -14.29
C PHE A 26 -8.23 -8.16 -15.36
N ALA A 27 -7.89 -6.86 -15.39
CA ALA A 27 -8.44 -5.94 -16.37
C ALA A 27 -8.02 -6.29 -17.81
N ASP A 28 -6.92 -7.02 -17.98
CA ASP A 28 -6.45 -7.51 -19.29
C ASP A 28 -7.42 -8.49 -19.96
N TYR A 29 -8.30 -9.14 -19.18
CA TYR A 29 -9.32 -10.04 -19.70
C TYR A 29 -10.62 -9.33 -20.12
N LEU A 30 -10.75 -8.02 -19.88
CA LEU A 30 -11.95 -7.29 -20.27
C LEU A 30 -11.94 -6.94 -21.77
N PRO A 31 -13.10 -7.00 -22.45
CA PRO A 31 -13.20 -6.62 -23.85
C PRO A 31 -12.90 -5.12 -24.04
N SER A 32 -12.22 -4.79 -25.14
CA SER A 32 -11.92 -3.41 -25.53
C SER A 32 -13.19 -2.59 -25.67
N GLY A 33 -13.27 -1.44 -24.99
CA GLY A 33 -14.41 -0.52 -25.10
C GLY A 33 -14.66 0.27 -23.81
N PRO A 34 -15.86 0.86 -23.67
CA PRO A 34 -16.24 1.65 -22.50
C PRO A 34 -16.14 0.88 -21.18
N MET A 35 -16.43 -0.43 -21.20
CA MET A 35 -16.34 -1.30 -20.00
C MET A 35 -14.92 -1.39 -19.46
N PHE A 36 -13.92 -1.50 -20.34
CA PHE A 36 -12.50 -1.47 -19.97
C PHE A 36 -12.14 -0.12 -19.33
N PHE A 37 -12.52 1.00 -19.96
CA PHE A 37 -12.23 2.33 -19.45
C PHE A 37 -12.83 2.56 -18.04
N PHE A 38 -14.12 2.28 -17.85
CA PHE A 38 -14.76 2.46 -16.54
C PHE A 38 -14.22 1.48 -15.49
N GLY A 39 -13.89 0.24 -15.87
CA GLY A 39 -13.27 -0.73 -14.97
C GLY A 39 -11.89 -0.27 -14.46
N LEU A 40 -11.05 0.23 -15.37
CA LEU A 40 -9.75 0.81 -14.99
C LEU A 40 -9.91 2.08 -14.15
N LEU A 41 -10.86 2.94 -14.48
CA LEU A 41 -11.11 4.18 -13.74
C LEU A 41 -11.50 3.88 -12.29
N VAL A 42 -12.38 2.90 -12.07
CA VAL A 42 -12.75 2.45 -10.72
C VAL A 42 -11.52 1.92 -9.99
N CYS A 43 -10.78 0.99 -10.62
CA CYS A 43 -9.59 0.41 -9.99
C CYS A 43 -8.56 1.49 -9.61
N ARG A 44 -8.27 2.44 -10.50
CA ARG A 44 -7.32 3.54 -10.23
C ARG A 44 -7.81 4.49 -9.15
N THR A 45 -9.09 4.80 -9.12
CA THR A 45 -9.67 5.66 -8.08
C THR A 45 -9.59 4.97 -6.72
N THR A 46 -9.94 3.68 -6.64
CA THR A 46 -9.83 2.88 -5.42
C THR A 46 -8.38 2.79 -4.93
N GLN A 47 -7.44 2.59 -5.85
CA GLN A 47 -6.01 2.53 -5.55
C GLN A 47 -5.47 3.88 -5.07
N ALA A 48 -5.95 5.00 -5.64
CA ALA A 48 -5.60 6.35 -5.20
C ALA A 48 -6.12 6.65 -3.79
N ILE A 49 -7.36 6.27 -3.48
CA ILE A 49 -7.95 6.42 -2.14
C ILE A 49 -7.15 5.62 -1.11
N GLY A 50 -6.84 4.36 -1.42
CA GLY A 50 -5.99 3.52 -0.56
C GLY A 50 -4.60 4.12 -0.37
N GLY A 51 -4.00 4.60 -1.47
CA GLY A 51 -2.68 5.20 -1.54
C GLY A 51 -2.51 6.42 -0.66
N VAL A 52 -3.42 7.39 -0.80
CA VAL A 52 -3.44 8.58 0.04
C VAL A 52 -3.71 8.23 1.51
N GLY A 53 -4.61 7.27 1.75
CA GLY A 53 -4.98 6.83 3.10
C GLY A 53 -3.80 6.27 3.88
N PHE A 54 -3.07 5.29 3.30
CA PHE A 54 -1.92 4.74 3.99
C PHE A 54 -0.77 5.74 4.07
N ASN A 55 -0.50 6.51 3.01
CA ASN A 55 0.60 7.48 3.03
C ASN A 55 0.40 8.51 4.15
N THR A 56 -0.79 9.11 4.25
CA THR A 56 -1.11 10.10 5.30
C THR A 56 -1.04 9.50 6.70
N ALA A 57 -1.51 8.25 6.85
CA ALA A 57 -1.41 7.54 8.11
C ALA A 57 0.03 7.26 8.51
N SER A 58 0.93 6.88 7.58
CA SER A 58 2.36 6.69 7.84
C SER A 58 2.99 7.92 8.49
N TRP A 59 2.80 9.09 7.89
CA TRP A 59 3.34 10.35 8.41
C TRP A 59 2.80 10.67 9.81
N THR A 60 1.51 10.42 10.02
CA THR A 60 0.87 10.62 11.33
C THR A 60 1.43 9.68 12.40
N ILE A 61 1.66 8.41 12.05
CA ILE A 61 2.20 7.38 12.95
C ILE A 61 3.64 7.74 13.32
N VAL A 62 4.49 8.03 12.33
CA VAL A 62 5.91 8.41 12.54
C VAL A 62 6.03 9.63 13.45
N GLY A 63 5.27 10.68 13.18
CA GLY A 63 5.29 11.91 13.99
C GLY A 63 4.81 11.72 15.43
N ARG A 64 4.03 10.66 15.71
CA ARG A 64 3.51 10.36 17.04
C ARG A 64 4.37 9.37 17.83
N LEU A 65 5.00 8.39 17.17
CA LEU A 65 5.86 7.42 17.84
C LEU A 65 7.24 7.99 18.18
N PHE A 66 7.76 8.93 17.37
CA PHE A 66 9.11 9.45 17.54
C PHE A 66 9.11 10.98 17.70
N PRO A 67 8.40 11.55 18.70
CA PRO A 67 8.26 13.00 18.84
C PRO A 67 9.60 13.74 19.01
N ASP A 68 10.59 13.11 19.65
CA ASP A 68 11.92 13.69 19.86
C ASP A 68 12.87 13.51 18.67
N ARG A 69 12.51 12.65 17.72
CA ARG A 69 13.37 12.26 16.57
C ARG A 69 12.62 12.28 15.25
N ILE A 70 11.63 13.16 15.11
CA ILE A 70 10.75 13.24 13.94
C ILE A 70 11.57 13.35 12.66
N SER A 71 12.55 14.25 12.60
CA SER A 71 13.37 14.49 11.40
C SER A 71 14.16 13.26 10.93
N LEU A 72 14.65 12.44 11.86
CA LEU A 72 15.37 11.21 11.53
C LEU A 72 14.40 10.13 11.07
N ALA A 73 13.28 9.97 11.77
CA ALA A 73 12.28 8.96 11.45
C ALA A 73 11.59 9.23 10.10
N THR A 74 11.27 10.50 9.79
CA THR A 74 10.77 10.90 8.48
C THR A 74 11.83 10.79 7.40
N GLY A 75 13.10 11.09 7.72
CA GLY A 75 14.22 10.89 6.79
C GLY A 75 14.39 9.43 6.37
N ILE A 76 14.30 8.48 7.31
CA ILE A 76 14.32 7.04 6.99
C ILE A 76 13.11 6.67 6.12
N ASN A 77 11.92 7.19 6.44
CA ASN A 77 10.72 6.94 5.68
C ASN A 77 10.84 7.42 4.22
N GLU A 78 11.42 8.61 3.99
CA GLU A 78 11.68 9.16 2.65
C GLU A 78 12.71 8.33 1.87
N VAL A 79 13.80 7.90 2.52
CA VAL A 79 14.78 7.03 1.87
C VAL A 79 14.13 5.70 1.44
N ALA A 80 13.32 5.09 2.30
CA ALA A 80 12.60 3.87 1.97
C ALA A 80 11.60 4.09 0.82
N PHE A 81 10.88 5.21 0.82
CA PHE A 81 9.95 5.57 -0.24
C PHE A 81 10.67 5.79 -1.58
N GLY A 82 11.77 6.55 -1.58
CA GLY A 82 12.60 6.79 -2.76
C GLY A 82 13.18 5.50 -3.34
N LEU A 83 13.72 4.62 -2.51
CA LEU A 83 14.20 3.30 -2.94
C LEU A 83 13.09 2.47 -3.59
N GLY A 84 11.90 2.43 -2.98
CA GLY A 84 10.74 1.76 -3.55
C GLY A 84 10.34 2.34 -4.91
N TYR A 85 10.35 3.66 -5.06
CA TYR A 85 10.00 4.35 -6.31
C TYR A 85 11.04 4.10 -7.43
N THR A 86 12.32 3.96 -7.08
CA THR A 86 13.39 3.67 -8.04
C THR A 86 13.45 2.20 -8.43
N LEU A 87 13.37 1.29 -7.45
CA LEU A 87 13.49 -0.16 -7.69
C LEU A 87 12.19 -0.76 -8.22
N GLY A 88 11.04 -0.19 -7.87
CA GLY A 88 9.72 -0.68 -8.26
C GLY A 88 9.56 -0.90 -9.76
N PRO A 89 9.85 0.09 -10.63
CA PRO A 89 9.76 -0.06 -12.08
C PRO A 89 10.72 -1.13 -12.63
N ALA A 90 11.95 -1.22 -12.13
CA ALA A 90 12.93 -2.20 -12.61
C ALA A 90 12.54 -3.65 -12.24
N ILE A 91 12.08 -3.87 -11.00
CA ILE A 91 11.56 -5.17 -10.56
C ILE A 91 10.27 -5.49 -11.33
N GLY A 92 9.38 -4.51 -11.47
CA GLY A 92 8.12 -4.64 -12.19
C GLY A 92 8.30 -4.96 -13.68
N SER A 93 9.28 -4.35 -14.34
CA SER A 93 9.59 -4.63 -15.75
C SER A 93 10.15 -6.04 -15.92
N GLY A 94 11.03 -6.50 -15.02
CA GLY A 94 11.51 -7.88 -15.04
C GLY A 94 10.39 -8.90 -14.85
N LEU A 95 9.45 -8.64 -13.94
CA LEU A 95 8.25 -9.47 -13.77
C LEU A 95 7.36 -9.44 -15.02
N TYR A 96 7.24 -8.28 -15.68
CA TYR A 96 6.46 -8.16 -16.90
C TYR A 96 7.06 -8.98 -18.05
N GLU A 97 8.38 -9.01 -18.21
CA GLU A 97 9.04 -9.81 -19.25
C GLU A 97 8.81 -11.32 -19.08
N VAL A 98 8.73 -11.80 -17.83
CA VAL A 98 8.56 -13.24 -17.54
C VAL A 98 7.10 -13.68 -17.56
N GLY A 99 6.18 -12.87 -17.04
CA GLY A 99 4.77 -13.26 -16.81
C GLY A 99 3.73 -12.31 -17.38
N GLY A 100 4.14 -11.38 -18.25
CA GLY A 100 3.24 -10.43 -18.90
C GLY A 100 2.61 -9.44 -17.94
N TYR A 101 1.45 -8.89 -18.35
CA TYR A 101 0.76 -7.82 -17.62
C TYR A 101 0.30 -8.22 -16.21
N VAL A 102 -0.17 -9.45 -16.04
CA VAL A 102 -0.82 -9.91 -14.81
C VAL A 102 0.19 -10.10 -13.68
N LEU A 103 1.39 -10.62 -13.97
CA LEU A 103 2.38 -11.00 -12.97
C LEU A 103 2.83 -9.87 -12.04
N PRO A 104 3.30 -8.69 -12.53
CA PRO A 104 3.74 -7.61 -11.65
C PRO A 104 2.62 -7.11 -10.74
N LEU A 105 1.38 -7.03 -11.24
CA LEU A 105 0.22 -6.56 -10.48
C LEU A 105 -0.19 -7.53 -9.38
N PHE A 106 -0.14 -8.83 -9.66
CA PHE A 106 -0.37 -9.88 -8.68
C PHE A 106 0.71 -9.90 -7.60
N VAL A 107 1.98 -9.81 -7.98
CA VAL A 107 3.10 -9.82 -7.02
C VAL A 107 3.03 -8.59 -6.10
N VAL A 108 2.81 -7.39 -6.64
CA VAL A 108 2.68 -6.18 -5.82
C VAL A 108 1.47 -6.23 -4.90
N GLY A 109 0.30 -6.61 -5.43
CA GLY A 109 -0.92 -6.65 -4.63
C GLY A 109 -0.88 -7.72 -3.53
N SER A 110 -0.32 -8.90 -3.82
CA SER A 110 -0.12 -9.96 -2.82
C SER A 110 0.93 -9.57 -1.77
N ALA A 111 2.04 -8.96 -2.17
CA ALA A 111 3.05 -8.45 -1.23
C ALA A 111 2.45 -7.41 -0.27
N GLN A 112 1.63 -6.48 -0.78
CA GLN A 112 0.92 -5.50 0.05
C GLN A 112 0.00 -6.17 1.09
N LEU A 113 -0.77 -7.18 0.68
CA LEU A 113 -1.65 -7.92 1.59
C LEU A 113 -0.86 -8.72 2.63
N LEU A 114 0.22 -9.40 2.24
CA LEU A 114 1.09 -10.14 3.15
C LEU A 114 1.74 -9.22 4.19
N LEU A 115 2.19 -8.03 3.78
CA LEU A 115 2.76 -7.04 4.69
C LEU A 115 1.76 -6.59 5.76
N VAL A 116 0.50 -6.33 5.38
CA VAL A 116 -0.55 -6.01 6.35
C VAL A 116 -0.85 -7.20 7.27
N LEU A 117 -0.96 -8.40 6.72
CA LEU A 117 -1.24 -9.61 7.52
C LEU A 117 -0.14 -9.86 8.55
N GLY A 118 1.13 -9.66 8.19
CA GLY A 118 2.26 -9.74 9.12
C GLY A 118 2.29 -8.60 10.14
N ALA A 119 1.77 -7.42 9.79
CA ALA A 119 1.67 -6.28 10.70
C ALA A 119 0.45 -6.33 11.65
N LEU A 120 -0.59 -7.10 11.33
CA LEU A 120 -1.78 -7.29 12.19
C LEU A 120 -1.45 -7.73 13.63
N PRO A 121 -0.60 -8.74 13.90
CA PRO A 121 -0.23 -9.10 15.27
C PRO A 121 0.53 -7.99 15.99
N PHE A 122 1.32 -7.18 15.27
CA PHE A 122 1.98 -6.01 15.84
C PHE A 122 0.97 -4.92 16.25
N TYR A 123 -0.07 -4.70 15.43
CA TYR A 123 -1.19 -3.83 15.82
C TYR A 123 -1.99 -4.40 16.99
N GLY A 124 -2.13 -5.73 17.09
CA GLY A 124 -2.73 -6.44 18.23
C GLY A 124 -1.93 -6.29 19.52
N GLY A 125 -0.60 -6.37 19.46
CA GLY A 125 0.28 -6.12 20.61
C GLY A 125 0.22 -4.67 21.10
N LEU A 126 0.17 -3.71 20.17
CA LEU A 126 -0.03 -2.29 20.51
C LEU A 126 -1.42 -2.01 21.12
N LEU A 127 -2.41 -2.86 20.82
CA LEU A 127 -3.75 -2.83 21.42
C LEU A 127 -3.78 -3.42 22.83
N SER A 128 -2.95 -4.43 23.13
CA SER A 128 -2.87 -5.07 24.45
C SER A 128 -2.01 -4.31 25.45
N GLU A 129 -0.97 -3.60 24.99
CA GLU A 129 -0.05 -2.87 25.87
C GLU A 129 -0.59 -1.53 26.39
N GLY A 130 -1.84 -1.17 26.10
CA GLY A 130 -2.56 -0.14 26.86
C GLY A 130 -1.73 1.10 27.16
N LEU A 131 -1.11 1.71 26.14
CA LEU A 131 -0.44 3.01 26.31
C LEU A 131 -1.48 4.13 26.41
N PHE A 132 -2.38 3.99 27.39
CA PHE A 132 -3.26 4.95 28.06
C PHE A 132 -3.53 4.41 29.46
#